data_AF-A0AAW0IPL5-F1
#
_entry.id   AF-A0AAW0IPL5-F1
#
_cell.length_a   1.000
_cell.length_b   1.000
_cell.length_c   1.000
_cell.angle_alpha   90.00
_cell.angle_beta   90.00
_cell.angle_gamma   90.00
#
_symmetry.space_group_name_H-M   'P 1'
#
loop_
_entity.id
_entity.type
_entity.pdbx_description
1 polymer ?
#
loop_
_entity_poly.entity_id
_entity_poly.type
_entity_poly.pdbx_seq_one_letter_code
_entity_poly.pdbx_strand_id
1 'polypeptide(L)'
;MGSCDLLHLPLGECITTFNLKDAVCNHGFSMMTLNSWIPSTKTLQRPLGHANSTTSVMVSISQPPNSSSILIQVHDIQNTL
;
A
#
# COMPACT_ATOMS: atom_id res chain seq x y z
N MET A 1 18.90 -4.21 11.33
CA MET A 1 17.51 -4.10 11.78
C MET A 1 16.86 -3.05 10.89
N GLY A 2 16.16 -3.46 9.83
CA GLY A 2 15.51 -2.53 8.91
C GLY A 2 14.35 -1.84 9.62
N SER A 3 14.29 -0.51 9.52
CA SER A 3 13.20 0.29 10.05
C SER A 3 11.91 -0.07 9.33
N CYS A 4 10.93 -0.61 10.05
CA CYS A 4 9.55 -0.73 9.53
C CYS A 4 8.82 0.53 9.93
N ASP A 5 8.86 1.54 9.06
CA ASP A 5 8.14 2.79 9.29
C ASP A 5 6.66 2.58 8.95
N LEU A 6 5.79 2.92 9.88
CA LEU A 6 4.34 2.83 9.72
C LEU A 6 3.75 4.23 9.56
N LEU A 7 3.18 4.50 8.40
CA LEU A 7 2.49 5.74 8.10
C LEU A 7 0.97 5.54 8.18
N HIS A 8 0.31 6.48 8.84
CA HIS A 8 -1.14 6.54 8.94
C HIS A 8 -1.67 7.62 8.00
N LEU A 9 -2.45 7.23 7.01
CA LEU A 9 -3.11 8.15 6.09
C LEU A 9 -4.59 8.27 6.45
N PRO A 10 -5.03 9.38 7.07
CA PRO A 10 -6.43 9.55 7.46
C PRO A 10 -7.33 9.62 6.22
N LEU A 11 -8.47 8.93 6.29
CA LEU A 11 -9.49 8.87 5.23
C LEU A 11 -10.38 10.11 5.19
N GLY A 12 -10.42 10.89 6.29
CA GLY A 12 -11.26 12.09 6.40
C GLY A 12 -12.75 11.78 6.16
N GLU A 13 -13.39 12.58 5.32
CA GLU A 13 -14.82 12.46 4.99
C GLU A 13 -15.17 11.14 4.25
N CYS A 14 -14.18 10.47 3.66
CA CYS A 14 -14.39 9.23 2.92
C CYS A 14 -14.43 7.98 3.82
N ILE A 15 -14.32 8.12 5.14
CA ILE A 15 -14.22 6.98 6.06
C ILE A 15 -15.36 5.95 5.92
N THR A 16 -16.59 6.40 5.63
CA THR A 16 -17.78 5.54 5.53
C THR A 16 -17.94 4.90 4.15
N THR A 17 -17.29 5.44 3.12
CA THR A 17 -17.47 5.03 1.72
C THR A 17 -16.21 4.39 1.13
N PHE A 18 -15.05 4.61 1.73
CA PHE A 18 -13.78 4.11 1.22
C PHE A 18 -13.58 2.63 1.58
N ASN A 19 -13.34 1.84 0.53
CA ASN A 19 -12.97 0.43 0.64
C ASN A 19 -11.74 0.16 -0.21
N LEU A 20 -10.62 -0.18 0.45
CA LEU A 20 -9.36 -0.47 -0.22
C LEU A 20 -9.48 -1.59 -1.25
N LYS A 21 -10.27 -2.65 -0.98
CA LYS A 21 -10.45 -3.76 -1.92
C LYS A 21 -11.08 -3.27 -3.22
N ASP A 22 -12.12 -2.45 -3.12
CA ASP A 22 -12.85 -1.96 -4.29
C ASP A 22 -11.95 -1.02 -5.10
N ALA A 23 -11.16 -0.18 -4.44
CA ALA A 23 -10.17 0.68 -5.10
C ALA A 23 -9.08 -0.13 -5.84
N VAL A 24 -8.61 -1.23 -5.26
CA VAL A 24 -7.59 -2.10 -5.88
C VAL A 24 -8.16 -2.88 -7.06
N CYS A 25 -9.37 -3.43 -6.93
CA CYS A 25 -10.01 -4.25 -7.95
C CYS A 25 -10.57 -3.44 -9.13
N ASN A 26 -11.11 -2.24 -8.91
CA ASN A 26 -11.75 -1.45 -9.97
C ASN A 26 -10.75 -0.78 -10.93
N HIS A 27 -9.57 -0.40 -10.42
CA HIS A 27 -8.62 0.41 -11.19
C HIS A 27 -7.48 -0.38 -11.83
N GLY A 28 -7.53 -1.72 -11.82
CA GLY A 28 -6.46 -2.55 -12.36
C GLY A 28 -5.14 -2.39 -11.59
N PHE A 29 -5.18 -1.86 -10.36
CA PHE A 29 -3.98 -1.74 -9.53
C PHE A 29 -3.35 -3.11 -9.28
N SER A 30 -4.13 -4.18 -9.13
CA SER A 30 -3.63 -5.56 -9.04
C SER A 30 -3.06 -6.11 -10.36
N MET A 31 -3.31 -5.46 -11.50
CA MET A 31 -2.83 -5.88 -12.81
C MET A 31 -1.49 -5.21 -13.21
N MET A 32 -1.01 -4.24 -12.43
CA MET A 32 0.33 -3.69 -12.60
C MET A 32 1.39 -4.70 -12.13
N THR A 33 2.43 -4.90 -12.93
CA THR A 33 3.42 -6.01 -12.89
C THR A 33 4.20 -6.20 -11.58
N LEU A 34 4.01 -5.35 -10.56
CA LEU A 34 4.66 -5.50 -9.26
C LEU A 34 3.71 -5.29 -8.07
N ASN A 35 2.41 -5.12 -8.34
CA ASN A 35 1.41 -4.96 -7.30
C ASN A 35 0.84 -6.34 -6.96
N SER A 36 0.91 -6.72 -5.70
CA SER A 36 0.38 -7.98 -5.18
C SER A 36 -0.75 -7.69 -4.20
N TRP A 37 -1.96 -8.11 -4.54
CA TRP A 37 -3.10 -8.05 -3.63
C TRP A 37 -3.16 -9.34 -2.81
N ILE A 38 -3.17 -9.21 -1.47
CA ILE A 38 -3.31 -10.32 -0.52
C ILE A 38 -4.76 -10.31 0.00
N PRO A 39 -5.64 -11.21 -0.49
CA PRO A 39 -7.07 -11.17 -0.14
C PRO A 39 -7.34 -11.49 1.33
N SER A 40 -6.53 -12.37 1.94
CA SER A 40 -6.70 -12.81 3.33
C SER A 40 -6.52 -11.69 4.34
N THR A 41 -5.59 -10.76 4.07
CA THR A 41 -5.28 -9.62 4.93
C THR A 41 -5.79 -8.30 4.38
N LYS A 42 -6.49 -8.32 3.23
CA LYS A 42 -6.92 -7.11 2.48
C LYS A 42 -5.79 -6.09 2.33
N THR A 43 -4.62 -6.57 1.97
CA THR A 43 -3.39 -5.77 1.89
C THR A 43 -2.91 -5.70 0.45
N LEU A 44 -2.63 -4.50 -0.04
CA LEU A 44 -1.93 -4.26 -1.29
C LEU A 44 -0.44 -4.10 -1.01
N GLN A 45 0.37 -5.00 -1.54
CA GLN A 45 1.81 -4.82 -1.58
C GLN A 45 2.21 -4.25 -2.93
N ARG A 46 3.06 -3.23 -2.92
CA ARG A 46 3.62 -2.68 -4.16
C ARG A 46 4.97 -2.03 -3.93
N PRO A 47 5.82 -1.97 -4.95
CA PRO A 47 6.94 -1.05 -4.94
C PRO A 47 6.43 0.38 -5.12
N LEU A 48 6.97 1.28 -4.31
CA LEU A 48 6.95 2.71 -4.55
C LEU A 48 8.31 3.11 -5.11
N GLY A 49 8.33 3.41 -6.41
CA GLY A 49 9.50 3.98 -7.07
C GLY A 49 9.65 5.45 -6.65
N HIS A 50 10.87 5.85 -6.32
CA HIS A 50 11.19 7.25 -6.19
C HIS A 50 11.47 7.81 -7.59
N ALA A 51 10.77 8.87 -7.98
CA ALA A 51 10.75 9.38 -9.37
C ALA A 51 12.15 9.71 -9.94
N ASN A 52 13.14 9.92 -9.08
CA ASN A 52 14.50 10.33 -9.44
C ASN A 52 15.57 9.28 -9.15
N SER A 53 15.21 8.03 -8.79
CA SER A 53 16.19 6.96 -8.55
C SER A 53 15.71 5.60 -9.03
N THR A 54 16.66 4.68 -9.26
CA THR A 54 16.40 3.26 -9.55
C THR A 54 16.04 2.46 -8.28
N THR A 55 15.90 3.15 -7.15
CA THR A 55 15.51 2.53 -5.89
C THR A 55 14.00 2.52 -5.76
N SER A 56 13.47 1.36 -5.43
CA SER A 56 12.06 1.20 -5.08
C SER A 56 11.98 0.74 -3.64
N VAL A 57 10.92 1.13 -2.95
CA VAL A 57 10.67 0.68 -1.58
C VAL A 57 9.41 -0.15 -1.59
N MET A 58 9.48 -1.36 -1.04
CA MET A 58 8.30 -2.18 -0.92
C MET A 58 7.41 -1.60 0.18
N VAL A 59 6.13 -1.40 -0.12
CA VAL A 59 5.14 -0.98 0.87
C VAL A 59 4.00 -1.98 0.95
N SER A 60 3.40 -2.07 2.13
CA SER A 60 2.15 -2.79 2.37
C SER A 60 1.09 -1.79 2.80
N ILE A 61 0.03 -1.69 2.01
CA ILE A 61 -1.09 -0.78 2.21
C ILE A 61 -2.27 -1.62 2.67
N SER A 62 -2.81 -1.33 3.85
CA SER A 62 -3.93 -2.08 4.43
C SER A 62 -4.94 -1.14 5.09
N GLN A 63 -6.18 -1.59 5.20
CA GLN A 63 -7.25 -0.87 5.90
C GLN A 63 -7.78 -1.76 7.02
N PRO A 64 -7.36 -1.53 8.28
CA PRO A 64 -7.89 -2.28 9.40
C PRO A 64 -9.40 -2.06 9.56
N PRO A 65 -10.14 -3.06 10.07
CA PRO A 65 -11.56 -2.89 10.39
C PRO A 65 -11.74 -1.73 11.36
N ASN A 66 -12.72 -0.86 11.11
CA ASN A 66 -13.05 0.30 11.95
C ASN A 66 -11.94 1.37 12.08
N SER A 67 -10.93 1.35 11.21
CA SER A 67 -9.91 2.39 11.17
C SER A 67 -10.37 3.60 10.36
N SER A 68 -10.12 4.80 10.89
CA SER A 68 -10.26 6.07 10.15
C SER A 68 -9.10 6.37 9.21
N SER A 69 -8.14 5.45 9.11
CA SER A 69 -6.91 5.62 8.35
C SER A 69 -6.54 4.38 7.56
N ILE A 70 -5.90 4.58 6.42
CA ILE A 70 -5.14 3.56 5.71
C ILE A 70 -3.77 3.46 6.37
N LEU A 71 -3.33 2.23 6.61
CA LEU A 71 -1.98 1.96 7.11
C LEU A 71 -1.06 1.67 5.93
N ILE A 72 0.06 2.38 5.87
CA ILE A 72 1.11 2.19 4.87
C ILE A 72 2.36 1.80 5.63
N GLN A 73 2.71 0.53 5.57
CA GLN A 73 3.93 0.01 6.14
C GLN A 73 5.02 0.03 5.08
N VAL A 74 6.10 0.75 5.35
CA VAL A 74 7.28 0.85 4.50
C VAL A 74 8.27 -0.23 4.92
N HIS A 75 8.62 -1.09 3.97
CA HIS A 75 9.64 -2.13 4.12
C HIS A 75 10.98 -1.65 3.58
N ASP A 76 12.02 -2.49 3.66
CA ASP A 76 13.38 -2.14 3.24
C ASP A 76 13.49 -1.74 1.74
N ILE A 77 14.55 -0.99 1.42
CA ILE A 77 14.80 -0.46 0.07
C ILE A 77 15.24 -1.62 -0.85
N GLN A 78 14.50 -1.84 -1.95
CA GLN A 78 14.93 -2.74 -3.02
C GLN A 78 15.66 -1.95 -4.10
N ASN A 79 16.94 -2.30 -4.32
CA ASN A 79 17.70 -1.78 -5.43
C ASN A 79 17.32 -2.57 -6.68
N THR A 80 16.60 -1.94 -7.60
CA THR A 80 16.32 -2.52 -8.92
C THR A 80 17.58 -2.32 -9.77
N LEU A 81 18.33 -3.42 -9.98
CA LEU A 81 19.50 -3.48 -10.87
C LEU A 81 19.09 -3.30 -12.33
#